data_AF-A0A970TZQ5-F1
#
_entry.id   AF-A0A970TZQ5-F1
#
_cell.length_a   1.000
_cell.length_b   1.000
_cell.length_c   1.000
_cell.angle_alpha   90.00
_cell.angle_beta   90.00
_cell.angle_gamma   90.00
#
_symmetry.space_group_name_H-M   'P 1'
#
loop_
_entity.id
_entity.type
_entity.pdbx_description
1 polymer ?
#
loop_
_entity_poly.entity_id
_entity_poly.type
_entity_poly.pdbx_seq_one_letter_code
_entity_poly.pdbx_strand_id
1 'polypeptide(L)'
;RSVYLLPLYPACAILFAAAMLQFMDTPWGKTQHRMGVVLAVLPLLLSIAPFALFATPYRAFWNYGWALFSLILAIYGLFLLYRLYAAKRLYLPAHVVGIFSILAFFAASLFFPSLNNHKSARFFCAPVAALVDQGIDFDLYTIGFAREEYIFYSKHPFKELFTKEVPLSQDHGLTPLQMARFQKECSRVINKAQTKIEVQDINAISETELEALHEALQEAIHKKNYAEPLWLDFKAGLEEQVRAFFEDFATPRPAFLYIQAADWYWIYGLHPETGGAMVMDQSAVGSRSMLLIANEAGAALLSTIP
;
A
#
# COMPACT_ATOMS: atom_id res chain seq x y z
N ARG A 1 -6.46 -13.50 -5.89
CA ARG A 1 -5.56 -14.57 -6.37
C ARG A 1 -4.39 -13.88 -7.06
N SER A 2 -3.22 -13.88 -6.45
CA SER A 2 -1.97 -13.43 -7.06
C SER A 2 -1.61 -14.42 -8.17
N VAL A 3 -1.77 -14.01 -9.43
CA VAL A 3 -1.25 -14.77 -10.57
C VAL A 3 0.25 -14.91 -10.34
N TYR A 4 0.72 -16.15 -10.22
CA TYR A 4 2.14 -16.45 -10.00
C TYR A 4 2.88 -16.10 -11.29
N LEU A 5 3.40 -14.87 -11.39
CA LEU A 5 4.08 -14.34 -12.58
C LEU A 5 5.52 -14.86 -12.72
N LEU A 6 6.05 -15.52 -11.69
CA LEU A 6 7.42 -16.05 -11.64
C LEU A 6 7.80 -16.95 -12.83
N PRO A 7 6.95 -17.86 -13.34
CA PRO A 7 7.27 -18.67 -14.52
C PRO A 7 7.21 -17.89 -15.85
N LEU A 8 6.49 -16.76 -15.88
CA LEU A 8 6.31 -15.97 -17.09
C LEU A 8 7.59 -15.23 -17.48
N TYR A 9 8.34 -14.71 -16.50
CA TYR A 9 9.57 -13.96 -16.75
C TYR A 9 10.65 -14.81 -17.46
N PRO A 10 11.01 -16.02 -16.99
CA PRO A 10 11.94 -16.89 -17.71
C PRO A 10 11.44 -17.25 -19.10
N ALA A 11 10.14 -17.56 -19.26
CA ALA A 11 9.58 -17.92 -20.56
C ALA A 11 9.68 -16.76 -21.56
N CYS A 12 9.33 -15.54 -21.16
CA CYS A 12 9.48 -14.34 -21.99
C CYS A 12 10.94 -14.06 -22.32
N ALA A 13 11.87 -14.25 -21.38
CA ALA A 13 13.30 -14.06 -21.63
C ALA A 13 13.85 -15.05 -22.67
N ILE A 14 13.47 -16.33 -22.59
CA ILE A 14 13.85 -17.36 -23.56
C ILE A 14 13.29 -17.03 -24.95
N LEU A 15 12.00 -16.69 -25.04
CA LEU A 15 11.36 -16.31 -26.30
C LEU A 15 12.01 -15.07 -26.91
N PHE A 16 12.32 -14.06 -26.09
CA PHE A 16 13.00 -12.85 -26.54
C PHE A 16 14.41 -13.15 -27.06
N ALA A 17 15.19 -13.97 -26.34
CA ALA A 17 16.52 -14.37 -26.76
C ALA A 17 16.48 -15.16 -28.08
N ALA A 18 15.56 -16.11 -28.22
CA ALA A 18 15.36 -16.87 -29.46
C ALA A 18 14.99 -15.95 -30.64
N ALA A 19 14.08 -15.00 -30.42
CA ALA A 19 13.71 -14.02 -31.44
C ALA A 19 14.88 -13.10 -31.83
N MET A 20 15.73 -12.72 -30.87
CA MET A 20 16.94 -11.92 -31.14
C MET A 20 17.99 -12.69 -31.95
N LEU A 21 18.21 -13.98 -31.66
CA LEU A 21 19.11 -14.81 -32.45
C LEU A 21 18.62 -14.96 -33.89
N GLN A 22 17.33 -15.31 -34.07
CA GLN A 22 16.73 -15.40 -35.40
C GLN A 22 16.81 -14.06 -36.16
N PHE A 23 16.65 -12.94 -35.44
CA PHE A 23 16.77 -11.61 -36.01
C PHE A 23 18.20 -11.29 -36.50
N MET A 24 19.22 -11.74 -35.76
CA MET A 24 20.63 -11.57 -36.12
C MET A 24 21.02 -12.34 -37.39
N ASP A 25 20.44 -13.51 -37.61
CA ASP A 25 20.70 -14.35 -38.78
C ASP A 25 19.97 -13.87 -40.04
N THR A 26 18.99 -12.97 -39.90
CA THR A 26 18.22 -12.45 -41.03
C THR A 26 19.05 -11.41 -41.81
N PRO A 27 19.12 -11.47 -43.15
CA PRO A 27 19.83 -10.46 -43.94
C PRO A 27 19.14 -9.09 -43.86
N TRP A 28 19.92 -8.02 -44.06
CA TRP A 28 19.40 -6.65 -43.99
C TRP A 28 18.35 -6.35 -45.06
N GLY A 29 17.18 -5.91 -44.61
CA GLY A 29 16.02 -5.67 -45.46
C GLY A 29 14.94 -4.81 -44.80
N LYS A 30 13.76 -4.77 -45.41
CA LYS A 30 12.63 -3.92 -44.98
C LYS A 30 12.21 -4.18 -43.53
N THR A 31 12.23 -5.44 -43.08
CA THR A 31 11.83 -5.81 -41.71
C THR A 31 12.77 -5.23 -40.67
N GLN A 32 14.09 -5.31 -40.89
CA GLN A 32 15.08 -4.77 -39.97
C GLN A 32 15.03 -3.24 -39.91
N HIS A 33 14.81 -2.60 -41.06
CA HIS A 33 14.60 -1.15 -41.09
C HIS A 33 13.35 -0.74 -40.28
N ARG A 34 12.22 -1.45 -40.44
CA ARG A 34 11.00 -1.20 -39.64
C ARG A 34 11.24 -1.40 -38.15
N MET A 35 11.92 -2.48 -37.75
CA MET A 35 12.26 -2.71 -36.34
C MET A 35 13.21 -1.65 -35.80
N GLY A 36 14.17 -1.18 -36.61
CA GLY A 36 15.00 -0.03 -36.28
C GLY A 36 14.19 1.23 -36.02
N VAL A 37 13.21 1.55 -36.90
CA VAL A 37 12.32 2.69 -36.70
C VAL A 37 11.53 2.56 -35.40
N VAL A 38 10.96 1.38 -35.11
CA VAL A 38 10.26 1.12 -33.84
C VAL A 38 11.19 1.34 -32.65
N LEU A 39 12.42 0.80 -32.70
CA LEU A 39 13.43 0.97 -31.65
C LEU A 39 13.92 2.41 -31.49
N ALA A 40 13.81 3.24 -32.52
CA ALA A 40 14.17 4.65 -32.45
C ALA A 40 13.02 5.53 -31.93
N VAL A 41 11.78 5.23 -32.34
CA VAL A 41 10.57 5.96 -31.94
C VAL A 41 10.18 5.68 -30.49
N LEU A 42 10.33 4.44 -30.01
CA LEU A 42 9.91 4.06 -28.66
C LEU A 42 10.67 4.85 -27.56
N PRO A 43 12.00 5.01 -27.60
CA PRO A 43 12.72 5.91 -26.70
C PRO A 43 12.24 7.37 -26.77
N LEU A 44 11.90 7.88 -27.96
CA LEU A 44 11.38 9.24 -28.11
C LEU A 44 10.02 9.39 -27.43
N LEU A 45 9.12 8.43 -27.59
CA LEU A 45 7.84 8.43 -26.87
C LEU A 45 8.05 8.34 -25.35
N LEU A 46 8.93 7.46 -24.90
CA LEU A 46 9.28 7.33 -23.49
C LEU A 46 9.97 8.59 -22.93
N SER A 47 10.68 9.35 -23.76
CA SER A 47 11.30 10.61 -23.32
C SER A 47 10.28 11.68 -22.94
N ILE A 48 9.07 11.63 -23.50
CA ILE A 48 7.99 12.57 -23.22
C ILE A 48 7.19 12.13 -21.99
N ALA A 49 7.15 10.83 -21.70
CA ALA A 49 6.29 10.24 -20.66
C ALA A 49 6.45 10.88 -19.26
N PRO A 50 7.66 11.20 -18.75
CA PRO A 50 7.79 11.82 -17.43
C PRO A 50 7.15 13.20 -17.31
N PHE A 51 7.01 13.93 -18.43
CA PHE A 51 6.36 15.25 -18.42
C PHE A 51 4.84 15.15 -18.28
N ALA A 52 4.24 13.98 -18.54
CA ALA A 52 2.83 13.75 -18.26
C ALA A 52 2.52 13.89 -16.76
N LEU A 53 3.50 13.69 -15.86
CA LEU A 53 3.32 13.88 -14.42
C LEU A 53 2.82 15.27 -14.06
N PHE A 54 3.23 16.32 -14.80
CA PHE A 54 2.78 17.69 -14.57
C PHE A 54 1.28 17.89 -14.81
N ALA A 55 0.66 17.03 -15.61
CA ALA A 55 -0.78 17.03 -15.85
C ALA A 55 -1.56 16.13 -14.87
N THR A 56 -0.89 15.58 -13.85
CA THR A 56 -1.51 14.67 -12.87
C THR A 56 -1.33 15.19 -11.43
N PRO A 57 -2.10 14.67 -10.46
CA PRO A 57 -1.88 14.96 -9.04
C PRO A 57 -0.47 14.59 -8.55
N TYR A 58 0.23 13.72 -9.28
CA TYR A 58 1.56 13.20 -8.94
C TYR A 58 2.72 14.13 -9.35
N ARG A 59 2.45 15.41 -9.67
CA ARG A 59 3.49 16.40 -10.04
C ARG A 59 4.64 16.50 -9.03
N ALA A 60 4.36 16.26 -7.76
CA ALA A 60 5.35 16.33 -6.68
C ALA A 60 6.44 15.24 -6.78
N PHE A 61 6.20 14.15 -7.51
CA PHE A 61 7.17 13.09 -7.74
C PHE A 61 8.18 13.42 -8.87
N TRP A 62 7.98 14.53 -9.57
CA TRP A 62 8.90 14.98 -10.59
C TRP A 62 10.21 15.49 -9.97
N ASN A 63 11.34 15.12 -10.56
CA ASN A 63 12.68 15.51 -10.12
C ASN A 63 13.61 15.62 -11.33
N TYR A 64 14.78 16.24 -11.14
CA TYR A 64 15.75 16.43 -12.22
C TYR A 64 16.29 15.12 -12.83
N GLY A 65 16.20 14.00 -12.11
CA GLY A 65 16.51 12.67 -12.63
C GLY A 65 15.60 12.28 -13.79
N TRP A 66 14.30 12.60 -13.71
CA TRP A 66 13.35 12.37 -14.80
C TRP A 66 13.67 13.21 -16.04
N ALA A 67 14.09 14.46 -15.87
CA ALA A 67 14.54 15.31 -16.98
C ALA A 67 15.78 14.74 -17.67
N LEU A 68 16.76 14.26 -16.89
CA LEU A 68 17.96 13.62 -17.42
C LEU A 68 17.63 12.32 -18.17
N PHE A 69 16.75 11.49 -17.61
CA PHE A 69 16.23 10.28 -18.26
C PHE A 69 15.58 10.60 -19.61
N SER A 70 14.68 11.59 -19.64
CA SER A 70 14.05 12.09 -20.86
C SER A 70 15.07 12.56 -21.88
N LEU A 71 16.03 13.38 -21.48
CA LEU A 71 17.06 13.90 -22.37
C LEU A 71 17.90 12.77 -23.00
N ILE A 72 18.34 11.81 -22.19
CA ILE A 72 19.15 10.67 -22.68
C ILE A 72 18.35 9.84 -23.68
N LEU A 73 17.10 9.51 -23.39
CA LEU A 73 16.25 8.76 -24.32
C LEU A 73 15.96 9.54 -25.60
N ALA A 74 15.76 10.86 -25.50
CA ALA A 74 15.54 11.72 -26.66
C ALA A 74 16.77 11.76 -27.57
N ILE A 75 17.96 12.02 -27.00
CA ILE A 75 19.24 12.00 -27.73
C ILE A 75 19.46 10.65 -28.39
N TYR A 76 19.25 9.56 -27.64
CA TYR A 76 19.47 8.20 -28.16
C TYR A 76 18.49 7.85 -29.28
N GLY A 77 17.21 8.19 -29.14
CA GLY A 77 16.19 7.98 -30.17
C GLY A 77 16.46 8.79 -31.44
N LEU A 78 16.82 10.07 -31.31
CA LEU A 78 17.22 10.92 -32.44
C LEU A 78 18.50 10.40 -33.12
N PHE A 79 19.48 9.94 -32.34
CA PHE A 79 20.69 9.31 -32.87
C PHE A 79 20.37 8.07 -33.70
N LEU A 80 19.47 7.21 -33.22
CA LEU A 80 19.03 6.04 -33.97
C LEU A 80 18.29 6.41 -35.26
N LEU A 81 17.36 7.38 -35.21
CA LEU A 81 16.67 7.88 -36.40
C LEU A 81 17.65 8.44 -37.43
N TYR A 82 18.62 9.25 -36.99
CA TYR A 82 19.66 9.79 -37.86
C TYR A 82 20.48 8.67 -38.51
N ARG A 83 20.90 7.65 -37.73
CA ARG A 83 21.66 6.51 -38.26
C ARG A 83 20.86 5.67 -39.26
N LEU A 84 19.55 5.49 -39.02
CA LEU A 84 18.63 4.82 -39.94
C LEU A 84 18.48 5.60 -41.25
N TYR A 85 18.35 6.93 -41.14
CA TYR A 85 18.21 7.83 -42.29
C TYR A 85 19.50 7.88 -43.12
N ALA A 86 20.67 7.96 -42.48
CA ALA A 86 21.97 8.02 -43.13
C ALA A 86 22.41 6.69 -43.81
N ALA A 87 21.48 5.76 -44.03
CA ALA A 87 21.66 4.47 -44.71
C ALA A 87 22.78 3.57 -44.16
N LYS A 88 23.17 3.76 -42.89
CA LYS A 88 24.16 2.90 -42.23
C LYS A 88 23.49 1.64 -41.70
N ARG A 89 24.08 0.47 -41.98
CA ARG A 89 23.68 -0.77 -41.32
C ARG A 89 23.80 -0.58 -39.80
N LEU A 90 22.71 -0.81 -39.10
CA LEU A 90 22.65 -0.72 -37.64
C LEU A 90 22.75 -2.11 -37.06
N TYR A 91 23.66 -2.30 -36.12
CA TYR A 91 23.68 -3.51 -35.31
C TYR A 91 22.62 -3.36 -34.21
N LEU A 92 21.37 -3.60 -34.57
CA LEU A 92 20.20 -3.43 -33.71
C LEU A 92 20.28 -4.19 -32.36
N PRO A 93 20.87 -5.40 -32.25
CA PRO A 93 21.02 -6.07 -30.96
C PRO A 93 21.80 -5.24 -29.94
N ALA A 94 22.89 -4.57 -30.34
CA ALA A 94 23.62 -3.69 -29.43
C ALA A 94 22.78 -2.50 -28.98
N HIS A 95 21.91 -1.98 -29.86
CA HIS A 95 21.02 -0.88 -29.50
C HIS A 95 19.90 -1.31 -28.55
N VAL A 96 19.37 -2.51 -28.70
CA VAL A 96 18.43 -3.13 -27.76
C VAL A 96 19.06 -3.25 -26.38
N VAL A 97 20.29 -3.78 -26.29
CA VAL A 97 21.04 -3.88 -25.03
C VAL A 97 21.30 -2.49 -24.43
N GLY A 98 21.67 -1.51 -25.26
CA GLY A 98 21.90 -0.13 -24.82
C GLY A 98 20.63 0.50 -24.23
N ILE A 99 19.50 0.41 -24.94
CA ILE A 99 18.20 0.92 -24.45
C ILE A 99 17.81 0.20 -23.16
N PHE A 100 17.89 -1.13 -23.13
CA PHE A 100 17.58 -1.90 -21.93
C PHE A 100 18.45 -1.49 -20.74
N SER A 101 19.75 -1.29 -20.94
CA SER A 101 20.68 -0.89 -19.88
C SER A 101 20.33 0.49 -19.32
N ILE A 102 20.00 1.45 -20.19
CA ILE A 102 19.53 2.78 -19.79
C ILE A 102 18.22 2.64 -18.98
N LEU A 103 17.24 1.92 -19.52
CA LEU A 103 15.95 1.72 -18.86
C LEU A 103 16.10 1.02 -17.50
N ALA A 104 16.93 -0.02 -17.41
CA ALA A 104 17.18 -0.76 -16.17
C ALA A 104 17.87 0.09 -15.12
N PHE A 105 18.91 0.85 -15.52
CA PHE A 105 19.62 1.77 -14.62
C PHE A 105 18.68 2.83 -14.05
N PHE A 106 17.89 3.49 -14.90
CA PHE A 106 16.96 4.53 -14.46
C PHE A 106 15.75 3.95 -13.71
N ALA A 107 15.27 2.76 -14.06
CA ALA A 107 14.26 2.07 -13.28
C ALA A 107 14.76 1.76 -11.86
N ALA A 108 16.00 1.27 -11.73
CA ALA A 108 16.61 0.99 -10.44
C ALA A 108 16.89 2.25 -9.62
N SER A 109 17.27 3.35 -10.27
CA SER A 109 17.71 4.58 -9.60
C SER A 109 16.58 5.58 -9.31
N LEU A 110 15.54 5.61 -10.15
CA LEU A 110 14.43 6.56 -10.03
C LEU A 110 13.11 5.87 -9.69
N PHE A 111 12.75 4.81 -10.41
CA PHE A 111 11.42 4.22 -10.31
C PHE A 111 11.25 3.35 -9.06
N PHE A 112 12.17 2.42 -8.80
CA PHE A 112 12.08 1.52 -7.64
C PHE A 112 12.18 2.24 -6.29
N PRO A 113 13.07 3.22 -6.08
CA PRO A 113 13.11 3.96 -4.81
C PRO A 113 11.79 4.67 -4.52
N SER A 114 11.21 5.35 -5.51
CA SER A 114 9.91 6.02 -5.37
C SER A 114 8.77 5.02 -5.10
N LEU A 115 8.77 3.85 -5.74
CA LEU A 115 7.78 2.80 -5.46
C LEU A 115 7.98 2.13 -4.09
N ASN A 116 9.22 2.01 -3.62
CA ASN A 116 9.51 1.27 -2.40
C ASN A 116 8.95 1.99 -1.16
N ASN A 117 8.92 3.32 -1.18
CA ASN A 117 8.29 4.13 -0.13
C ASN A 117 6.82 3.76 0.08
N HIS A 118 6.12 3.37 -0.99
CA HIS A 118 4.72 2.97 -0.92
C HIS A 118 4.52 1.48 -0.82
N LYS A 119 5.53 0.63 -1.04
CA LYS A 119 5.36 -0.83 -1.04
C LYS A 119 5.75 -1.48 0.28
N SER A 120 6.70 -0.88 0.99
CA SER A 120 7.28 -1.46 2.20
C SER A 120 6.74 -0.81 3.47
N ALA A 121 6.44 -1.61 4.49
CA ALA A 121 6.13 -1.11 5.83
C ALA A 121 7.35 -0.50 6.53
N ARG A 122 8.58 -0.63 5.96
CA ARG A 122 9.83 -0.17 6.58
C ARG A 122 9.80 1.28 7.04
N PHE A 123 9.42 2.20 6.17
CA PHE A 123 9.43 3.63 6.50
C PHE A 123 8.34 3.98 7.52
N PHE A 124 7.16 3.38 7.35
CA PHE A 124 6.05 3.53 8.27
C PHE A 124 6.37 2.99 9.68
N CYS A 125 7.14 1.91 9.79
CA CYS A 125 7.55 1.33 11.07
C CYS A 125 8.79 2.00 11.68
N ALA A 126 9.47 2.88 10.94
CA ALA A 126 10.75 3.47 11.34
C ALA A 126 10.70 4.24 12.68
N PRO A 127 9.65 5.04 12.99
CA PRO A 127 9.58 5.75 14.27
C PRO A 127 9.58 4.81 15.47
N VAL A 128 8.81 3.71 15.39
CA VAL A 128 8.73 2.69 16.45
C VAL A 128 10.03 1.89 16.53
N ALA A 129 10.64 1.56 15.39
CA ALA A 129 11.93 0.87 15.36
C ALA A 129 13.07 1.70 16.00
N ALA A 130 13.03 3.03 15.85
CA ALA A 130 13.99 3.93 16.46
C ALA A 130 13.92 3.89 18.00
N LEU A 131 12.73 3.70 18.58
CA LEU A 131 12.56 3.52 20.03
C LEU A 131 13.22 2.22 20.51
N VAL A 132 13.07 1.14 19.75
CA VAL A 132 13.74 -0.14 20.05
C VAL A 132 15.27 0.02 19.98
N ASP A 133 15.77 0.71 18.96
CA ASP A 133 17.22 0.97 18.80
C ASP A 133 17.78 1.82 19.95
N GLN A 134 16.94 2.62 20.62
CA GLN A 134 17.27 3.37 21.83
C GLN A 134 17.07 2.57 23.13
N GLY A 135 16.59 1.32 23.05
CA GLY A 135 16.31 0.47 24.21
C GLY A 135 15.10 0.91 25.02
N ILE A 136 14.18 1.68 24.43
CA ILE A 136 12.95 2.13 25.08
C ILE A 136 11.92 1.00 25.02
N ASP A 137 11.32 0.70 26.17
CA ASP A 137 10.30 -0.34 26.31
C ASP A 137 8.89 0.27 26.11
N PHE A 138 8.05 -0.42 25.33
CA PHE A 138 6.70 0.02 24.98
C PHE A 138 5.80 -1.16 24.60
N ASP A 139 4.49 -0.94 24.58
CA ASP A 139 3.54 -1.89 24.03
C ASP A 139 3.22 -1.57 22.56
N LEU A 140 3.12 -2.61 21.74
CA LEU A 140 2.78 -2.47 20.32
C LEU A 140 1.59 -3.37 19.98
N TYR A 141 0.61 -2.80 19.29
CA TYR A 141 -0.65 -3.46 18.94
C TYR A 141 -0.87 -3.42 17.42
N THR A 142 -1.62 -4.39 16.90
CA THR A 142 -2.18 -4.35 15.55
C THR A 142 -3.67 -4.67 15.60
N ILE A 143 -4.48 -3.98 14.79
CA ILE A 143 -5.92 -4.26 14.70
C ILE A 143 -6.28 -4.78 13.32
N GLY A 144 -6.96 -5.94 13.28
CA GLY A 144 -7.52 -6.53 12.06
C GLY A 144 -6.50 -7.19 11.12
N PHE A 145 -5.22 -7.24 11.52
CA PHE A 145 -4.20 -7.98 10.77
C PHE A 145 -3.03 -8.45 11.64
N ALA A 146 -2.37 -9.49 11.14
CA ALA A 146 -1.09 -10.00 11.64
C ALA A 146 -0.18 -10.22 10.44
N ARG A 147 0.87 -9.40 10.30
CA ARG A 147 1.82 -9.50 9.20
C ARG A 147 3.24 -9.42 9.71
N GLU A 148 4.04 -10.41 9.34
CA GLU A 148 5.45 -10.53 9.70
C GLU A 148 6.27 -9.29 9.30
N GLU A 149 5.91 -8.62 8.20
CA GLU A 149 6.55 -7.39 7.75
C GLU A 149 6.61 -6.32 8.85
N TYR A 150 5.53 -6.13 9.62
CA TYR A 150 5.47 -5.12 10.68
C TYR A 150 6.29 -5.54 11.90
N ILE A 151 6.29 -6.83 12.28
CA ILE A 151 7.18 -7.33 13.35
C ILE A 151 8.64 -7.11 12.96
N PHE A 152 8.99 -7.49 11.73
CA PHE A 152 10.35 -7.41 11.22
C PHE A 152 10.85 -5.96 11.16
N TYR A 153 10.04 -5.04 10.62
CA TYR A 153 10.47 -3.65 10.45
C TYR A 153 10.38 -2.81 11.72
N SER A 154 9.42 -3.08 12.62
CA SER A 154 9.35 -2.41 13.93
C SER A 154 10.38 -2.94 14.92
N LYS A 155 11.00 -4.09 14.63
CA LYS A 155 11.94 -4.81 15.52
C LYS A 155 11.34 -5.12 16.90
N HIS A 156 10.02 -5.17 17.00
CA HIS A 156 9.28 -5.35 18.24
C HIS A 156 8.09 -6.29 17.99
N PRO A 157 7.83 -7.27 18.87
CA PRO A 157 6.61 -8.06 18.78
C PRO A 157 5.37 -7.19 19.01
N PHE A 158 4.25 -7.54 18.40
CA PHE A 158 2.98 -6.88 18.70
C PHE A 158 1.94 -7.85 19.27
N LYS A 159 0.98 -7.31 20.00
CA LYS A 159 -0.24 -7.99 20.42
C LYS A 159 -1.30 -7.80 19.32
N GLU A 160 -1.80 -8.90 18.79
CA GLU A 160 -2.85 -8.88 17.77
C GLU A 160 -4.22 -8.68 18.40
N LEU A 161 -5.00 -7.75 17.84
CA LEU A 161 -6.36 -7.45 18.25
C LEU A 161 -7.31 -7.63 17.06
N PHE A 162 -8.52 -8.13 17.34
CA PHE A 162 -9.55 -8.37 16.34
C PHE A 162 -9.11 -9.24 15.15
N THR A 163 -8.10 -10.11 15.33
CA THR A 163 -7.73 -11.16 14.36
C THR A 163 -8.48 -12.48 14.59
N LYS A 164 -9.06 -12.63 15.79
CA LYS A 164 -9.87 -13.78 16.22
C LYS A 164 -11.35 -13.38 16.28
N GLU A 165 -12.20 -14.39 16.36
CA GLU A 165 -13.64 -14.19 16.55
C GLU A 165 -13.93 -13.43 17.86
N VAL A 166 -14.86 -12.49 17.77
CA VAL A 166 -15.41 -11.76 18.92
C VAL A 166 -16.20 -12.77 19.78
N PRO A 167 -15.93 -12.90 21.08
CA PRO A 167 -16.67 -13.76 21.98
C PRO A 167 -18.08 -13.20 22.11
N LEU A 168 -19.06 -14.05 21.88
CA LEU A 168 -20.47 -13.73 22.09
C LEU A 168 -20.91 -14.26 23.45
N SER A 169 -21.91 -13.62 24.06
CA SER A 169 -22.48 -14.11 25.32
C SER A 169 -23.31 -15.38 25.14
N GLN A 170 -23.84 -15.61 23.93
CA GLN A 170 -24.64 -16.78 23.59
C GLN A 170 -24.16 -17.43 22.28
N ASP A 171 -24.36 -18.74 22.15
CA ASP A 171 -24.01 -19.48 20.92
C ASP A 171 -25.01 -19.24 19.77
N HIS A 172 -26.20 -18.69 20.07
CA HIS A 172 -27.31 -18.47 19.13
C HIS A 172 -27.68 -19.71 18.28
N GLY A 173 -27.34 -20.91 18.76
CA GLY A 173 -27.52 -22.16 18.02
C GLY A 173 -26.68 -22.29 16.74
N LEU A 174 -25.67 -21.44 16.55
CA LEU A 174 -24.79 -21.45 15.38
C LEU A 174 -23.60 -22.39 15.60
N THR A 175 -23.21 -23.11 14.55
CA THR A 175 -21.93 -23.83 14.55
C THR A 175 -20.75 -22.84 14.50
N PRO A 176 -19.54 -23.23 14.95
CA PRO A 176 -18.36 -22.35 14.90
C PRO A 176 -18.09 -21.78 13.50
N LEU A 177 -18.25 -22.59 12.44
CA LEU A 177 -18.08 -22.11 11.06
C LEU A 177 -19.15 -21.09 10.65
N GLN A 178 -20.39 -21.24 11.10
CA GLN A 178 -21.45 -20.26 10.85
C GLN A 178 -21.18 -18.97 11.60
N MET A 179 -20.71 -19.05 12.85
CA MET A 179 -20.31 -17.89 13.64
C MET A 179 -19.18 -17.11 12.95
N ALA A 180 -18.11 -17.80 12.56
CA ALA A 180 -17.00 -17.23 11.82
C ALA A 180 -17.44 -16.52 10.53
N ARG A 181 -18.38 -17.14 9.78
CA ARG A 181 -18.94 -16.56 8.54
C ARG A 181 -19.78 -15.33 8.83
N PHE A 182 -20.63 -15.37 9.85
CA PHE A 182 -21.44 -14.25 10.29
C PHE A 182 -20.55 -13.06 10.67
N GLN A 183 -19.58 -13.25 11.57
CA GLN A 183 -18.69 -12.18 12.01
C GLN A 183 -17.88 -11.60 10.85
N LYS A 184 -17.31 -12.46 9.99
CA LYS A 184 -16.60 -12.01 8.78
C LYS A 184 -17.50 -11.20 7.84
N GLU A 185 -18.76 -11.59 7.70
CA GLU A 185 -19.71 -10.86 6.88
C GLU A 185 -20.06 -9.51 7.52
N CYS A 186 -20.31 -9.46 8.82
CA CYS A 186 -20.50 -8.22 9.58
C CYS A 186 -19.31 -7.28 9.40
N SER A 187 -18.08 -7.70 9.69
CA SER A 187 -16.87 -6.86 9.50
C SER A 187 -16.76 -6.33 8.07
N ARG A 188 -17.06 -7.16 7.06
CA ARG A 188 -17.02 -6.73 5.66
C ARG A 188 -18.09 -5.66 5.35
N VAL A 189 -19.30 -5.81 5.88
CA VAL A 189 -20.40 -4.90 5.64
C VAL A 189 -20.16 -3.57 6.34
N ILE A 190 -19.70 -3.61 7.60
CA ILE A 190 -19.29 -2.45 8.39
C ILE A 190 -18.20 -1.66 7.65
N ASN A 191 -17.10 -2.32 7.29
CA ASN A 191 -15.99 -1.68 6.56
C ASN A 191 -16.46 -1.08 5.22
N LYS A 192 -17.35 -1.76 4.49
CA LYS A 192 -17.88 -1.23 3.23
C LYS A 192 -18.83 -0.04 3.42
N ALA A 193 -19.57 0.03 4.51
CA ALA A 193 -20.47 1.14 4.79
C ALA A 193 -19.68 2.39 5.18
N GLN A 194 -18.73 2.25 6.09
CA GLN A 194 -17.98 3.39 6.63
C GLN A 194 -16.93 3.95 5.67
N THR A 195 -16.34 3.12 4.81
CA THR A 195 -15.43 3.62 3.75
C THR A 195 -16.10 4.55 2.73
N LYS A 196 -17.43 4.68 2.74
CA LYS A 196 -18.17 5.66 1.93
C LYS A 196 -18.33 7.01 2.62
N ILE A 197 -18.12 7.08 3.93
CA ILE A 197 -18.18 8.33 4.67
C ILE A 197 -16.85 9.03 4.48
N GLU A 198 -16.92 10.25 3.96
CA GLU A 198 -15.74 11.09 3.78
C GLU A 198 -15.42 11.75 5.13
N VAL A 199 -14.31 11.34 5.73
CA VAL A 199 -13.77 11.94 6.95
C VAL A 199 -12.68 12.93 6.52
N GLN A 200 -12.87 14.21 6.86
CA GLN A 200 -11.99 15.29 6.44
C GLN A 200 -10.65 15.25 7.18
N ASP A 201 -10.71 15.05 8.50
CA ASP A 201 -9.54 14.95 9.36
C ASP A 201 -9.69 13.76 10.31
N ILE A 202 -8.82 12.76 10.15
CA ILE A 202 -8.85 11.55 10.95
C ILE A 202 -8.40 11.79 12.41
N ASN A 203 -7.74 12.91 12.66
CA ASN A 203 -7.27 13.31 13.99
C ASN A 203 -8.35 14.07 14.76
N ALA A 204 -9.36 14.58 14.07
CA ALA A 204 -10.40 15.45 14.62
C ALA A 204 -11.75 15.17 13.92
N ILE A 205 -12.22 13.93 14.05
CA ILE A 205 -13.53 13.53 13.49
C ILE A 205 -14.62 14.36 14.16
N SER A 206 -15.36 15.12 13.36
CA SER A 206 -16.45 15.98 13.83
C SER A 206 -17.64 15.16 14.35
N GLU A 207 -18.46 15.77 15.20
CA GLU A 207 -19.70 15.15 15.68
C GLU A 207 -20.61 14.72 14.52
N THR A 208 -20.68 15.53 13.46
CA THR A 208 -21.47 15.21 12.26
C THR A 208 -20.92 14.00 11.49
N GLU A 209 -19.59 13.84 11.41
CA GLU A 209 -18.97 12.67 10.79
C GLU A 209 -19.15 11.43 11.66
N LEU A 210 -19.07 11.58 12.98
CA LEU A 210 -19.34 10.52 13.95
C LEU A 210 -20.76 9.99 13.83
N GLU A 211 -21.76 10.89 13.80
CA GLU A 211 -23.16 10.54 13.59
C GLU A 211 -23.34 9.77 12.27
N ALA A 212 -22.73 10.26 11.18
CA ALA A 212 -22.78 9.59 9.89
C ALA A 212 -22.12 8.19 9.91
N LEU A 213 -21.02 8.01 10.63
CA LEU A 213 -20.37 6.71 10.83
C LEU A 213 -21.27 5.76 11.64
N HIS A 214 -21.97 6.27 12.66
CA HIS A 214 -22.90 5.49 13.47
C HIS A 214 -24.13 5.08 12.66
N GLU A 215 -24.74 6.00 11.91
CA GLU A 215 -25.86 5.70 11.02
C GLU A 215 -25.48 4.69 9.94
N ALA A 216 -24.31 4.85 9.32
CA ALA A 216 -23.82 3.92 8.31
C ALA A 216 -23.62 2.51 8.89
N LEU A 217 -23.17 2.40 10.13
CA LEU A 217 -23.08 1.14 10.86
C LEU A 217 -24.48 0.53 11.05
N GLN A 218 -25.43 1.28 11.63
CA GLN A 218 -26.82 0.82 11.86
C GLN A 218 -27.50 0.36 10.55
N GLU A 219 -27.38 1.14 9.48
CA GLU A 219 -27.96 0.82 8.18
C GLU A 219 -27.35 -0.45 7.55
N ALA A 220 -26.03 -0.63 7.70
CA ALA A 220 -25.31 -1.82 7.25
C ALA A 220 -25.88 -3.10 7.86
N ILE A 221 -26.22 -3.04 9.14
CA ILE A 221 -26.74 -4.16 9.92
C ILE A 221 -28.16 -4.50 9.47
N HIS A 222 -29.04 -3.51 9.40
CA HIS A 222 -30.45 -3.72 9.02
C HIS A 222 -30.59 -4.35 7.63
N LYS A 223 -29.69 -4.02 6.69
CA LYS A 223 -29.71 -4.58 5.32
C LYS A 223 -29.48 -6.09 5.24
N LYS A 224 -28.95 -6.73 6.28
CA LYS A 224 -28.55 -8.14 6.24
C LYS A 224 -29.58 -9.13 6.78
N ASN A 225 -30.69 -8.66 7.35
CA ASN A 225 -31.78 -9.49 7.88
C ASN A 225 -31.29 -10.58 8.87
N TYR A 226 -30.21 -10.34 9.62
CA TYR A 226 -29.84 -11.23 10.72
C TYR A 226 -30.82 -11.10 11.88
N ALA A 227 -30.92 -12.14 12.71
CA ALA A 227 -31.72 -12.07 13.93
C ALA A 227 -31.17 -10.96 14.83
N GLU A 228 -32.04 -10.05 15.26
CA GLU A 228 -31.69 -8.91 16.10
C GLU A 228 -30.90 -9.31 17.37
N PRO A 229 -31.25 -10.39 18.11
CA PRO A 229 -30.49 -10.81 19.28
C PRO A 229 -29.03 -11.20 18.97
N LEU A 230 -28.78 -11.86 17.84
CA LEU A 230 -27.42 -12.27 17.43
C LEU A 230 -26.55 -11.05 17.11
N TRP A 231 -27.13 -10.08 16.41
CA TRP A 231 -26.42 -8.84 16.09
C TRP A 231 -26.12 -8.01 17.36
N LEU A 232 -27.10 -7.83 18.24
CA LEU A 232 -26.92 -7.06 19.47
C LEU A 232 -25.82 -7.67 20.36
N ASP A 233 -25.77 -9.00 20.45
CA ASP A 233 -24.72 -9.71 21.17
C ASP A 233 -23.33 -9.51 20.53
N PHE A 234 -23.24 -9.56 19.20
CA PHE A 234 -21.99 -9.24 18.49
C PHE A 234 -21.55 -7.80 18.70
N LYS A 235 -22.49 -6.84 18.65
CA LYS A 235 -22.20 -5.43 18.92
C LYS A 235 -21.68 -5.23 20.34
N ALA A 236 -22.36 -5.81 21.32
CA ALA A 236 -21.95 -5.72 22.73
C ALA A 236 -20.57 -6.35 22.97
N GLY A 237 -20.31 -7.53 22.38
CA GLY A 237 -18.99 -8.16 22.45
C GLY A 237 -17.88 -7.33 21.81
N LEU A 238 -18.19 -6.65 20.69
CA LEU A 238 -17.25 -5.76 20.02
C LEU A 238 -16.98 -4.49 20.85
N GLU A 239 -18.02 -3.85 21.38
CA GLU A 239 -17.92 -2.69 22.27
C GLU A 239 -17.12 -3.01 23.54
N GLU A 240 -17.35 -4.17 24.16
CA GLU A 240 -16.59 -4.65 25.32
C GLU A 240 -15.11 -4.83 24.96
N GLN A 241 -14.80 -5.51 23.85
CA GLN A 241 -13.40 -5.69 23.44
C GLN A 241 -12.69 -4.37 23.14
N VAL A 242 -13.36 -3.44 22.47
CA VAL A 242 -12.81 -2.11 22.15
C VAL A 242 -12.55 -1.33 23.43
N ARG A 243 -13.52 -1.30 24.35
CA ARG A 243 -13.37 -0.63 25.65
C ARG A 243 -12.22 -1.23 26.46
N ALA A 244 -12.19 -2.55 26.63
CA ALA A 244 -11.13 -3.24 27.36
C ALA A 244 -9.74 -2.97 26.76
N PHE A 245 -9.64 -2.90 25.43
CA PHE A 245 -8.40 -2.50 24.76
C PHE A 245 -8.00 -1.07 25.10
N PHE A 246 -8.91 -0.09 24.99
CA PHE A 246 -8.55 1.31 25.25
C PHE A 246 -8.28 1.58 26.72
N GLU A 247 -8.84 0.82 27.66
CA GLU A 247 -8.47 0.87 29.07
C GLU A 247 -6.99 0.47 29.29
N ASP A 248 -6.49 -0.56 28.57
CA ASP A 248 -5.08 -0.97 28.59
C ASP A 248 -4.18 0.01 27.81
N PHE A 249 -4.66 0.50 26.66
CA PHE A 249 -3.93 1.42 25.79
C PHE A 249 -3.73 2.81 26.43
N ALA A 250 -4.71 3.28 27.21
CA ALA A 250 -4.67 4.58 27.87
C ALA A 250 -3.79 4.60 29.14
N THR A 251 -3.05 3.53 29.43
CA THR A 251 -2.13 3.50 30.57
C THR A 251 -0.96 4.48 30.39
N PRO A 252 -0.29 4.92 31.46
CA PRO A 252 0.89 5.80 31.35
C PRO A 252 2.11 5.18 30.65
N ARG A 253 2.07 3.87 30.36
CA ARG A 253 3.14 3.16 29.65
C ARG A 253 3.04 3.50 28.15
N PRO A 254 4.15 3.82 27.46
CA PRO A 254 4.10 4.11 26.03
C PRO A 254 3.48 2.95 25.24
N ALA A 255 2.47 3.26 24.44
CA ALA A 255 1.78 2.29 23.60
C ALA A 255 1.59 2.81 22.18
N PHE A 256 1.74 1.91 21.21
CA PHE A 256 1.57 2.18 19.79
C PHE A 256 0.63 1.17 19.14
N LEU A 257 -0.10 1.60 18.13
CA LEU A 257 -1.08 0.80 17.41
C LEU A 257 -0.90 1.01 15.91
N TYR A 258 -0.74 -0.08 15.16
CA TYR A 258 -0.90 -0.07 13.71
C TYR A 258 -2.32 -0.52 13.33
N ILE A 259 -3.00 0.31 12.56
CA ILE A 259 -4.35 0.02 12.09
C ILE A 259 -4.55 0.55 10.66
N GLN A 260 -5.43 -0.06 9.88
CA GLN A 260 -5.86 0.55 8.62
C GLN A 260 -6.87 1.67 8.89
N ALA A 261 -6.81 2.75 8.13
CA ALA A 261 -7.74 3.89 8.30
C ALA A 261 -9.22 3.46 8.23
N ALA A 262 -9.54 2.49 7.37
CA ALA A 262 -10.89 1.94 7.27
C ALA A 262 -11.35 1.21 8.55
N ASP A 263 -10.43 0.55 9.26
CA ASP A 263 -10.75 -0.15 10.51
C ASP A 263 -10.83 0.84 11.69
N TRP A 264 -10.11 1.96 11.62
CA TRP A 264 -10.21 3.02 12.63
C TRP A 264 -11.60 3.63 12.71
N TYR A 265 -12.30 3.77 11.58
CA TYR A 265 -13.63 4.38 11.53
C TYR A 265 -14.69 3.63 12.34
N TRP A 266 -14.70 2.29 12.32
CA TRP A 266 -15.70 1.55 13.12
C TRP A 266 -15.34 1.55 14.60
N ILE A 267 -14.05 1.55 14.93
CA ILE A 267 -13.60 1.64 16.31
C ILE A 267 -14.03 2.98 16.89
N TYR A 268 -13.73 4.07 16.19
CA TYR A 268 -14.09 5.41 16.62
C TYR A 268 -15.61 5.60 16.69
N GLY A 269 -16.35 5.04 15.73
CA GLY A 269 -17.82 5.07 15.73
C GLY A 269 -18.49 4.25 16.84
N LEU A 270 -17.81 3.24 17.40
CA LEU A 270 -18.29 2.46 18.55
C LEU A 270 -17.82 3.03 19.88
N HIS A 271 -16.63 3.63 19.92
CA HIS A 271 -15.98 4.11 21.12
C HIS A 271 -15.28 5.44 20.84
N PRO A 272 -16.02 6.56 20.78
CA PRO A 272 -15.45 7.88 20.46
C PRO A 272 -14.44 8.36 21.52
N GLU A 273 -14.60 7.89 22.75
CA GLU A 273 -13.66 8.13 23.84
C GLU A 273 -12.41 7.26 23.66
N THR A 274 -11.52 7.60 22.73
CA THR A 274 -10.36 6.77 22.40
C THR A 274 -9.22 6.82 23.44
N GLY A 275 -9.49 7.31 24.65
CA GLY A 275 -8.55 7.26 25.78
C GLY A 275 -7.23 8.01 25.55
N GLY A 276 -7.26 9.11 24.79
CA GLY A 276 -6.04 9.87 24.46
C GLY A 276 -5.22 9.26 23.32
N ALA A 277 -5.83 8.42 22.47
CA ALA A 277 -5.21 7.94 21.25
C ALA A 277 -5.00 9.10 20.25
N MET A 278 -3.76 9.24 19.79
CA MET A 278 -3.31 10.27 18.86
C MET A 278 -2.75 9.61 17.61
N VAL A 279 -3.25 10.01 16.44
CA VAL A 279 -2.68 9.55 15.17
C VAL A 279 -1.37 10.32 14.93
N MET A 280 -0.27 9.58 14.84
CA MET A 280 1.08 10.12 14.71
C MET A 280 1.54 10.15 13.26
N ASP A 281 1.12 9.17 12.46
CA ASP A 281 1.40 9.12 11.02
C ASP A 281 0.26 8.45 10.27
N GLN A 282 0.05 8.91 9.03
CA GLN A 282 -0.86 8.32 8.06
C GLN A 282 -0.12 8.14 6.74
N SER A 283 0.08 6.89 6.34
CA SER A 283 0.87 6.55 5.16
C SER A 283 0.26 5.42 4.35
N ALA A 284 0.48 5.45 3.03
CA ALA A 284 0.12 4.35 2.16
C ALA A 284 1.19 3.24 2.19
N VAL A 285 0.81 2.05 2.67
CA VAL A 285 1.64 0.84 2.66
C VAL A 285 1.00 -0.23 1.76
N GLY A 286 1.63 -0.47 0.63
CA GLY A 286 1.04 -1.16 -0.53
C GLY A 286 -0.18 -0.41 -1.05
N SER A 287 -1.33 -1.09 -1.03
CA SER A 287 -2.62 -0.52 -1.42
C SER A 287 -3.47 -0.09 -0.20
N ARG A 288 -2.86 0.01 0.99
CA ARG A 288 -3.57 0.22 2.25
C ARG A 288 -3.22 1.57 2.83
N SER A 289 -4.22 2.30 3.30
CA SER A 289 -4.02 3.48 4.15
C SER A 289 -3.81 2.99 5.59
N MET A 290 -2.60 3.15 6.10
CA MET A 290 -2.20 2.73 7.45
C MET A 290 -2.08 3.95 8.36
N LEU A 291 -2.45 3.77 9.62
CA LEU A 291 -2.30 4.73 10.70
C LEU A 291 -1.38 4.16 11.77
N LEU A 292 -0.44 4.99 12.21
CA LEU A 292 0.31 4.78 13.45
C LEU A 292 -0.36 5.64 14.50
N ILE A 293 -0.91 4.99 15.52
CA ILE A 293 -1.58 5.64 16.64
C ILE A 293 -0.73 5.43 17.88
N ALA A 294 -0.64 6.44 18.75
CA ALA A 294 0.04 6.35 20.03
C ALA A 294 -0.89 6.83 21.15
N ASN A 295 -0.70 6.33 22.36
CA ASN A 295 -1.26 7.00 23.53
C ASN A 295 -0.45 8.26 23.87
N GLU A 296 -0.89 9.05 24.84
CA GLU A 296 -0.22 10.31 25.21
C GLU A 296 1.28 10.12 25.54
N ALA A 297 1.63 9.07 26.29
CA ALA A 297 3.02 8.76 26.63
C ALA A 297 3.85 8.37 25.40
N GLY A 298 3.30 7.57 24.49
CA GLY A 298 3.96 7.18 23.23
C GLY A 298 4.11 8.37 22.26
N ALA A 299 3.10 9.23 22.18
CA ALA A 299 3.12 10.44 21.37
C ALA A 299 4.21 11.41 21.84
N ALA A 300 4.33 11.60 23.15
CA ALA A 300 5.39 12.40 23.75
C ALA A 300 6.78 11.88 23.36
N LEU A 301 7.01 10.56 23.38
CA LEU A 301 8.29 9.98 22.95
C LEU A 301 8.59 10.23 21.47
N LEU A 302 7.63 9.98 20.58
CA LEU A 302 7.84 10.18 19.15
C LEU A 302 8.09 11.65 18.80
N SER A 303 7.52 12.60 19.55
CA SER A 303 7.78 14.03 19.35
C SER A 303 9.23 14.46 19.65
N THR A 304 9.98 13.63 20.38
CA THR A 304 11.40 13.88 20.70
C THR A 304 12.37 13.25 19.70
N ILE A 305 11.89 12.39 18.80
CA ILE A 305 12.72 11.75 17.78
C ILE A 305 12.72 12.64 16.52
N PRO A 306 13.90 13.05 16.03
CA PRO A 306 14.03 13.92 14.86
C PRO A 306 13.67 13.25 13.52
#